data_AF-A0A4Q7IIZ8-F1
#
_entry.id   AF-A0A4Q7IIZ8-F1
#
_cell.length_a   1.000
_cell.length_b   1.000
_cell.length_c   1.000
_cell.angle_alpha   90.00
_cell.angle_beta   90.00
_cell.angle_gamma   90.00
#
_symmetry.space_group_name_H-M   'P 1'
#
loop_
_entity.id
_entity.type
_entity.pdbx_description
1 polymer ?
#
loop_
_entity_poly.entity_id
_entity_poly.type
_entity_poly.pdbx_seq_one_letter_code
_entity_poly.pdbx_strand_id
1 'polypeptide(L)'
;NNYNFKKVNKLIVLTLAKQLGLRIPDTTITNRKNALEEKLISKALITKPINDPIDLYGDTYWLPTYTTSIDGKTTSLIEKSFGVSLFQENIEKTLEIRS
;
A
#
# COMPACT_ATOMS: atom_id res chain seq x y z
N ASN A 1 -7.78 0.95 27.84
CA ASN A 1 -6.88 1.89 27.13
C ASN A 1 -5.46 1.34 27.12
N ASN A 2 -5.04 0.72 26.03
CA ASN A 2 -3.67 0.24 25.86
C ASN A 2 -3.08 0.83 24.57
N TYR A 3 -2.58 2.05 24.68
CA TYR A 3 -2.05 2.88 23.58
C TYR A 3 -0.63 2.47 23.12
N ASN A 4 -0.17 1.25 23.43
CA ASN A 4 1.21 0.79 23.19
C ASN A 4 1.44 -0.06 21.92
N PHE A 5 0.44 -0.20 21.03
CA PHE A 5 0.61 -0.86 19.73
C PHE A 5 1.18 0.06 18.63
N LYS A 6 1.70 1.25 18.99
CA LYS A 6 2.24 2.20 18.01
C LYS A 6 3.47 1.61 17.32
N LYS A 7 3.34 1.37 16.01
CA LYS A 7 4.36 0.93 15.03
C LYS A 7 4.52 -0.58 14.83
N VAL A 8 3.43 -1.26 14.51
CA VAL A 8 3.51 -2.59 13.92
C VAL A 8 4.05 -2.48 12.48
N ASN A 9 5.20 -3.08 12.21
CA ASN A 9 5.79 -3.11 10.87
C ASN A 9 4.95 -4.02 9.95
N LYS A 10 4.28 -3.41 8.96
CA LYS A 10 3.39 -4.12 8.03
C LYS A 10 4.11 -5.21 7.25
N LEU A 11 5.38 -5.01 6.89
CA LEU A 11 6.15 -6.01 6.16
C LEU A 11 6.39 -7.26 7.01
N ILE A 12 6.75 -7.08 8.28
CA ILE A 12 6.94 -8.20 9.22
C ILE A 12 5.64 -8.97 9.39
N VAL A 13 4.50 -8.27 9.55
CA VAL A 13 3.19 -8.91 9.70
C VAL A 13 2.80 -9.69 8.45
N LEU A 14 2.96 -9.12 7.25
CA LEU A 14 2.62 -9.80 6.01
C LEU A 14 3.51 -11.04 5.79
N THR A 15 4.80 -10.93 6.09
CA THR A 15 5.75 -12.05 6.02
C THR A 15 5.34 -13.16 6.99
N LEU A 16 5.07 -12.83 8.24
CA LEU A 16 4.67 -13.82 9.26
C LEU A 16 3.33 -14.47 8.91
N ALA A 17 2.33 -13.69 8.50
CA ALA A 17 1.04 -14.22 8.07
C ALA A 17 1.19 -15.24 6.94
N LYS A 18 2.01 -14.92 5.93
CA LYS A 18 2.32 -15.84 4.83
C LYS A 18 3.02 -17.11 5.32
N GLN A 19 3.99 -17.00 6.24
CA GLN A 19 4.68 -18.14 6.84
C GLN A 19 3.74 -19.07 7.62
N LEU A 20 2.72 -18.50 8.26
CA LEU A 20 1.68 -19.24 8.98
C LEU A 20 0.59 -19.82 8.07
N GLY A 21 0.71 -19.67 6.75
CA GLY A 21 -0.27 -20.18 5.78
C GLY A 21 -1.51 -19.30 5.59
N LEU A 22 -1.54 -18.09 6.17
CA LEU A 22 -2.58 -17.12 5.90
C LEU A 22 -2.40 -16.54 4.49
N ARG A 23 -3.52 -16.38 3.78
CA ARG A 23 -3.52 -15.70 2.48
C ARG A 23 -3.32 -14.21 2.70
N ILE A 24 -2.31 -13.65 2.03
CA ILE A 24 -2.07 -12.21 1.97
C ILE A 24 -2.32 -11.71 0.54
N PRO A 25 -2.70 -10.43 0.35
CA PRO A 25 -2.74 -9.84 -0.98
C PRO A 25 -1.37 -9.93 -1.66
N ASP A 26 -1.34 -10.17 -2.98
CA ASP A 26 -0.09 -10.05 -3.74
C ASP A 26 0.48 -8.64 -3.50
N THR A 27 1.70 -8.59 -2.99
CA THR A 27 2.30 -7.39 -2.43
C THR A 27 3.65 -7.16 -3.11
N THR A 28 3.83 -5.96 -3.66
CA THR A 28 5.05 -5.55 -4.37
C THR A 28 5.60 -4.28 -3.74
N ILE A 29 6.89 -4.29 -3.40
CA ILE A 29 7.63 -3.10 -2.96
C ILE A 29 8.53 -2.69 -4.12
N THR A 30 8.32 -1.49 -4.65
CA THR A 30 9.10 -1.01 -5.78
C THR A 30 9.19 0.51 -5.78
N ASN A 31 10.17 1.02 -6.51
CA ASN A 31 10.33 2.42 -6.87
C ASN A 31 10.39 2.61 -8.39
N ARG A 32 9.96 1.61 -9.16
CA ARG A 32 10.08 1.57 -10.62
C ARG A 32 8.71 1.50 -11.27
N LYS A 33 8.44 2.44 -12.19
CA LYS A 33 7.15 2.51 -12.90
C LYS A 33 6.85 1.26 -13.72
N ASN A 34 7.84 0.71 -14.42
CA ASN A 34 7.64 -0.47 -15.27
C ASN A 34 7.19 -1.71 -14.46
N ALA A 35 7.71 -1.90 -13.25
CA ALA A 35 7.27 -2.98 -12.37
C ALA A 35 5.81 -2.82 -11.93
N LEU A 36 5.34 -1.58 -11.80
CA LEU A 36 3.94 -1.27 -11.48
C LEU A 36 3.04 -1.50 -12.68
N GLU A 37 3.44 -1.04 -13.87
CA GLU A 37 2.73 -1.23 -15.13
C GLU A 37 2.54 -2.73 -15.44
N GLU A 38 3.57 -3.55 -15.26
CA GLU A 38 3.50 -5.00 -15.44
C GLU A 38 2.45 -5.65 -14.52
N LYS A 39 2.41 -5.23 -13.25
CA LYS A 39 1.42 -5.74 -12.29
C LYS A 39 0.00 -5.31 -12.63
N LEU A 40 -0.19 -4.10 -13.14
CA LEU A 40 -1.51 -3.57 -13.54
C LEU A 40 -2.12 -4.30 -14.74
N ILE A 41 -1.33 -4.99 -15.56
CA ILE A 41 -1.83 -5.81 -16.68
C ILE A 41 -2.81 -6.88 -16.18
N SER A 42 -2.53 -7.44 -15.00
CA SER A 42 -3.28 -8.61 -14.48
C SER A 42 -4.14 -8.31 -13.26
N LYS A 43 -3.91 -7.18 -12.58
CA LYS A 43 -4.54 -6.91 -11.27
C LYS A 43 -4.83 -5.44 -11.07
N ALA A 44 -5.97 -5.16 -10.43
CA ALA A 44 -6.19 -3.85 -9.81
C ALA A 44 -5.26 -3.72 -8.59
N LEU A 45 -4.63 -2.55 -8.42
CA LEU A 45 -3.70 -2.30 -7.34
C LEU A 45 -4.15 -1.13 -6.47
N ILE A 46 -3.75 -1.18 -5.21
CA ILE A 46 -3.79 -0.07 -4.27
C ILE A 46 -2.39 0.20 -3.75
N THR A 47 -2.06 1.45 -3.45
CA THR A 47 -0.86 1.82 -2.71
C THR A 47 -1.22 2.15 -1.27
N LYS A 48 -0.33 1.82 -0.34
CA LYS A 48 -0.47 2.15 1.09
C LYS A 48 0.88 2.56 1.65
N PRO A 49 0.92 3.43 2.67
CA PRO A 49 2.15 3.69 3.40
C PRO A 49 2.71 2.40 4.01
N ILE A 50 4.03 2.18 3.88
CA ILE A 50 4.73 1.04 4.49
C ILE A 50 4.66 1.11 6.03
N ASN A 51 4.74 2.32 6.58
CA ASN A 51 4.60 2.59 8.01
C ASN A 51 3.30 3.35 8.29
N ASP A 52 3.14 3.90 9.49
CA ASP A 52 2.04 4.81 9.79
C ASP A 52 2.02 5.96 8.78
N PRO A 53 0.84 6.37 8.29
CA PRO A 53 0.72 7.52 7.41
C PRO A 53 1.39 8.72 8.08
N ILE A 54 2.28 9.38 7.34
CA ILE A 54 2.78 10.70 7.73
C ILE A 54 1.75 11.68 7.19
N ASP A 55 1.16 12.46 8.08
CA ASP A 55 0.36 13.61 7.69
C ASP A 55 1.31 14.75 7.33
N LEU A 56 1.32 15.11 6.04
CA LEU A 56 2.07 16.26 5.56
C LEU A 56 1.14 17.47 5.53
N TYR A 57 1.45 18.46 6.35
CA TYR A 57 0.73 19.73 6.41
C TYR A 57 1.60 20.83 5.79
N GLY A 58 1.03 21.57 4.84
CA GLY A 58 1.49 22.91 4.48
C GLY A 58 0.59 23.96 5.14
N ASP A 59 0.97 25.24 5.04
CA ASP A 59 0.24 26.35 5.70
C ASP A 59 -1.26 26.42 5.30
N THR A 60 -1.60 25.92 4.10
CA THR A 60 -2.97 25.95 3.55
C THR A 60 -3.47 24.62 3.01
N TYR A 61 -2.69 23.53 3.11
CA TYR A 61 -3.06 22.24 2.52
C TYR A 61 -2.63 21.04 3.37
N TRP A 62 -3.42 19.98 3.31
CA TRP A 62 -3.17 18.70 3.99
C TRP A 62 -3.07 17.59 2.94
N LEU A 63 -1.98 16.82 2.99
CA LEU A 63 -1.70 15.70 2.09
C LEU A 63 -1.76 14.40 2.91
N PRO A 64 -2.95 13.79 3.04
CA PRO A 64 -3.07 12.52 3.74
C PRO A 64 -2.48 11.39 2.91
N THR A 65 -1.79 10.47 3.58
CA THR A 65 -1.25 9.27 2.95
C THR A 65 -2.20 8.08 3.15
N TYR A 66 -3.37 8.13 2.52
CA TYR A 66 -4.37 7.06 2.59
C TYR A 66 -4.13 5.94 1.57
N THR A 67 -4.92 4.87 1.71
CA THR A 67 -4.99 3.82 0.69
C THR A 67 -5.62 4.40 -0.58
N THR A 68 -4.89 4.37 -1.69
CA THR A 68 -5.34 4.92 -2.97
C THR A 68 -5.24 3.87 -4.06
N SER A 69 -6.26 3.78 -4.92
CA SER A 69 -6.22 2.93 -6.10
C SER A 69 -5.20 3.42 -7.11
N ILE A 70 -4.50 2.49 -7.76
CA ILE A 70 -3.58 2.78 -8.86
C ILE A 70 -4.25 2.34 -10.16
N ASP A 71 -4.33 3.27 -11.10
CA ASP A 71 -4.85 3.05 -12.45
C ASP A 71 -3.91 3.64 -13.53
N GLY A 72 -4.28 3.47 -14.80
CA GLY A 72 -3.51 3.99 -15.93
C GLY A 72 -3.26 5.51 -15.84
N LYS A 73 -4.25 6.29 -15.37
CA LYS A 73 -4.13 7.73 -15.20
C LYS A 73 -3.09 8.07 -14.12
N THR A 74 -3.14 7.40 -12.98
CA THR A 74 -2.17 7.57 -11.89
C THR A 74 -0.78 7.21 -12.37
N THR A 75 -0.60 6.09 -13.08
CA THR A 75 0.71 5.69 -13.60
C THR A 75 1.26 6.66 -14.65
N SER A 76 0.42 7.32 -15.45
CA SER A 76 0.89 8.33 -16.41
C SER A 76 1.50 9.56 -15.74
N LEU A 77 1.09 9.87 -14.50
CA LEU A 77 1.59 11.00 -13.71
C LEU A 77 2.85 10.65 -12.89
N ILE A 78 3.14 9.36 -12.72
CA ILE A 78 4.31 8.90 -11.96
C ILE A 78 5.56 8.92 -12.86
N GLU A 79 6.65 9.44 -12.31
CA GLU A 79 7.98 9.43 -12.91
C GLU A 79 8.53 8.01 -13.12
N LYS A 80 9.56 7.86 -13.98
CA LYS A 80 10.18 6.55 -14.24
C LYS A 80 10.67 5.86 -12.97
N SER A 81 11.09 6.66 -11.98
CA SER A 81 11.38 6.24 -10.61
C SER A 81 10.76 7.19 -9.60
N PHE A 82 10.38 6.67 -8.44
CA PHE A 82 9.69 7.41 -7.37
C PHE A 82 10.17 6.95 -5.98
N GLY A 83 9.55 7.43 -4.89
CA GLY A 83 9.86 6.93 -3.54
C GLY A 83 9.48 5.46 -3.36
N VAL A 84 10.28 4.67 -2.63
CA VAL A 84 9.95 3.25 -2.37
C VAL A 84 8.57 3.16 -1.72
N SER A 85 7.66 2.45 -2.37
CA SER A 85 6.25 2.38 -1.97
C SER A 85 5.75 0.93 -1.96
N LEU A 86 4.70 0.68 -1.18
CA LEU A 86 4.03 -0.62 -1.08
C LEU A 86 2.78 -0.62 -1.95
N PHE A 87 2.75 -1.54 -2.91
CA PHE A 87 1.58 -1.80 -3.75
C PHE A 87 1.01 -3.16 -3.39
N GLN A 88 -0.31 -3.25 -3.29
CA GLN A 88 -1.03 -4.49 -3.01
C GLN A 88 -2.14 -4.69 -4.05
N GLU A 89 -2.43 -5.95 -4.34
CA GLU A 89 -3.65 -6.33 -5.05
C GLU A 89 -4.89 -5.78 -4.34
N ASN A 90 -5.77 -5.16 -5.12
CA ASN A 90 -7.07 -4.72 -4.65
C ASN A 90 -8.04 -5.89 -4.63
N ILE A 91 -8.21 -6.50 -3.46
CA ILE A 91 -9.11 -7.65 -3.29
C ILE A 91 -10.56 -7.15 -3.22
N GLU A 92 -11.40 -7.63 -4.13
CA GLU A 92 -12.85 -7.49 -4.01
C GLU A 92 -13.34 -8.33 -2.82
N LYS A 93 -13.93 -7.66 -1.83
CA LYS A 93 -14.28 -8.25 -0.54
C LYS A 93 -15.78 -8.10 -0.29
N THR A 94 -16.41 -9.19 0.14
CA THR A 94 -17.83 -9.19 0.57
C THR A 94 -17.99 -8.75 2.03
N LEU A 95 -16.94 -8.92 2.84
CA LEU A 95 -16.93 -8.58 4.26
C LEU A 95 -15.55 -8.06 4.68
N GLU A 96 -15.53 -7.15 5.66
CA GLU A 96 -14.31 -6.73 6.36
C GLU A 96 -14.43 -7.06 7.85
N ILE A 97 -13.44 -7.79 8.38
CA ILE A 97 -13.37 -8.17 9.80
C ILE A 97 -12.54 -7.12 10.55
N ARG A 98 -13.07 -6.58 11.66
CA ARG A 98 -12.38 -5.65 12.55
C ARG A 98 -12.55 -6.11 14.01
N SER A 99 -11.46 -6.08 14.79
CA SER A 99 -11.39 -6.45 16.22
C SER A 99 -10.89 -5.29 17.07
#